data_AF-A0A6N4AHA6-F1
#
_entry.id   AF-A0A6N4AHA6-F1
#
_cell.length_a   1.000
_cell.length_b   1.000
_cell.length_c   1.000
_cell.angle_alpha   90.00
_cell.angle_beta   90.00
_cell.angle_gamma   90.00
#
_symmetry.space_group_name_H-M   'P 1'
#
loop_
_entity.id
_entity.type
_entity.pdbx_description
1 polymer ?
#
loop_
_entity_poly.entity_id
_entity_poly.type
_entity_poly.pdbx_seq_one_letter_code
_entity_poly.pdbx_strand_id
1 'polypeptide(L)'
;MSGIVTDDTKTKAGKDFYDLYFFKYSDLKINSKKIVTITEELSFARNTKITISIDTNPIYEFLVNPDEEFLSLVAEDAVNVTSAYLKNLEKQSRYLTQY
;
A
#
# COMPACT_ATOMS: atom_id res chain seq x y z
N MET A 1 12.21 -4.71 13.16
CA MET A 1 11.35 -3.54 12.88
C MET A 1 10.58 -3.91 11.63
N SER A 2 9.30 -4.27 11.80
CA SER A 2 8.39 -4.62 10.70
C SER A 2 8.15 -3.40 9.80
N GLY A 3 7.82 -3.62 8.52
CA GLY A 3 7.75 -2.57 7.50
C GLY A 3 7.02 -1.31 7.97
N ILE A 4 7.61 -0.14 7.69
CA ILE A 4 7.01 1.16 8.05
C ILE A 4 5.96 1.47 6.99
N VAL A 5 4.71 1.65 7.42
CA VAL A 5 3.62 2.15 6.57
C VAL A 5 3.34 3.59 7.00
N THR A 6 3.34 4.51 6.05
CA THR A 6 3.13 5.94 6.27
C THR A 6 1.76 6.33 5.74
N ASP A 7 0.99 7.06 6.56
CA ASP A 7 -0.33 7.61 6.24
C ASP A 7 -0.19 9.07 5.77
N ASP A 8 -0.51 9.34 4.51
CA ASP A 8 -0.69 10.69 3.95
C ASP A 8 -2.13 10.88 3.43
N THR A 9 -3.10 10.26 4.12
CA THR A 9 -4.53 10.43 3.84
C THR A 9 -5.11 11.63 4.59
N LYS A 10 -6.13 12.25 4.01
CA LYS A 10 -6.78 13.49 4.46
C LYS A 10 -8.27 13.32 4.69
N THR A 11 -8.92 12.38 4.01
CA THR A 11 -10.35 12.10 4.13
C THR A 11 -10.63 10.93 5.05
N LYS A 12 -11.89 10.83 5.53
CA LYS A 12 -12.34 9.69 6.33
C LYS A 12 -12.20 8.37 5.56
N ALA A 13 -12.62 8.31 4.30
CA ALA A 13 -12.55 7.10 3.50
C ALA A 13 -11.10 6.66 3.25
N GLY A 14 -10.18 7.62 3.06
CA GLY A 14 -8.75 7.33 2.98
C GLY A 14 -8.19 6.76 4.28
N LYS A 15 -8.57 7.34 5.41
CA LYS A 15 -8.18 6.81 6.73
C LYS A 15 -8.74 5.41 6.98
N ASP A 16 -10.02 5.18 6.67
CA ASP A 16 -10.66 3.87 6.82
C ASP A 16 -9.95 2.82 5.96
N PHE A 17 -9.56 3.18 4.73
CA PHE A 17 -8.71 2.34 3.88
C PHE A 17 -7.33 2.07 4.50
N TYR A 18 -6.65 3.10 5.01
CA TYR A 18 -5.34 2.97 5.64
C TYR A 18 -5.39 1.98 6.81
N ASP A 19 -6.39 2.10 7.68
CA ASP A 19 -6.55 1.22 8.84
C ASP A 19 -6.76 -0.25 8.41
N LEU A 20 -7.60 -0.49 7.38
CA LEU A 20 -7.81 -1.82 6.80
C LEU A 20 -6.54 -2.40 6.17
N TYR A 21 -5.84 -1.59 5.37
CA TYR A 21 -4.58 -1.98 4.75
C TYR A 21 -3.52 -2.31 5.80
N PHE A 22 -3.33 -1.44 6.80
CA PHE A 22 -2.33 -1.61 7.85
C PHE A 22 -2.58 -2.87 8.66
N PHE A 23 -3.85 -3.17 8.98
CA PHE A 23 -4.23 -4.40 9.66
C PHE A 23 -3.85 -5.64 8.85
N LYS A 24 -4.26 -5.72 7.58
CA LYS A 24 -3.93 -6.84 6.68
C LYS A 24 -2.42 -6.96 6.42
N TYR A 25 -1.72 -5.84 6.23
CA TYR A 25 -0.27 -5.80 6.02
C TYR A 25 0.50 -6.32 7.24
N SER A 26 0.07 -5.92 8.45
CA SER A 26 0.67 -6.36 9.71
C SER A 26 0.48 -7.86 9.95
N ASP A 27 -0.67 -8.41 9.56
CA ASP A 27 -0.96 -9.85 9.65
C ASP A 27 0.01 -10.70 8.81
N LEU A 28 0.39 -10.21 7.62
CA LEU A 28 1.35 -10.90 6.74
C LEU A 28 2.79 -10.96 7.28
N LYS A 29 3.09 -10.29 8.41
CA LYS A 29 4.42 -10.24 9.06
C LYS A 29 5.55 -9.94 8.07
N ILE A 30 5.28 -9.06 7.10
CA ILE A 30 6.25 -8.71 6.06
C ILE A 30 7.40 -7.94 6.71
N ASN A 31 8.58 -8.56 6.71
CA ASN A 31 9.77 -8.03 7.36
C ASN A 31 10.67 -7.36 6.32
N SER A 32 10.15 -6.31 5.67
CA SER A 32 10.90 -5.54 4.68
C SER A 32 11.45 -4.25 5.29
N LYS A 33 12.66 -3.85 4.88
CA LYS A 33 13.24 -2.54 5.22
C LYS A 33 12.65 -1.39 4.39
N LYS A 34 11.77 -1.71 3.45
CA LYS A 34 11.15 -0.76 2.52
C LYS A 34 10.00 -0.02 3.19
N ILE A 35 9.85 1.26 2.88
CA ILE A 35 8.79 2.11 3.41
C ILE A 35 7.62 2.05 2.43
N VAL A 36 6.43 1.70 2.93
CA VAL A 36 5.19 1.80 2.16
C VAL A 36 4.54 3.14 2.50
N THR A 37 4.16 3.90 1.49
CA THR A 37 3.50 5.20 1.66
C THR A 37 2.14 5.15 0.97
N ILE A 38 1.09 5.49 1.71
CA ILE A 38 -0.27 5.60 1.19
C ILE A 38 -0.58 7.09 1.09
N THR A 39 -0.72 7.59 -0.14
CA THR A 39 -0.95 9.01 -0.42
C THR A 39 -2.34 9.20 -1.01
N GLU A 40 -3.05 10.22 -0.52
CA GLU A 40 -4.36 10.59 -1.02
C GLU A 40 -4.32 11.91 -1.81
N GLU A 41 -4.74 11.84 -3.08
CA GLU A 41 -4.85 12.98 -3.97
C GLU A 41 -6.32 13.31 -4.24
N LEU A 42 -6.73 14.52 -3.83
CA LEU A 42 -8.05 15.06 -4.13
C LEU A 42 -8.04 15.66 -5.54
N SER A 43 -8.86 15.09 -6.43
CA SER A 43 -9.05 15.61 -7.78
C SER A 43 -10.18 16.63 -7.82
N PHE A 44 -10.09 17.59 -8.77
CA PHE A 44 -11.06 18.68 -8.94
C PHE A 44 -12.52 18.22 -9.11
N ALA A 45 -12.75 16.98 -9.55
CA ALA A 45 -14.08 16.40 -9.76
C ALA A 45 -14.73 15.80 -8.49
N ARG A 46 -14.26 16.14 -7.28
CA ARG A 46 -14.66 15.52 -5.99
C ARG A 46 -14.33 14.02 -5.87
N ASN A 47 -13.53 13.51 -6.79
CA ASN A 47 -13.01 12.15 -6.71
C ASN A 47 -11.71 12.16 -5.92
N THR A 48 -11.54 11.13 -5.11
CA THR A 48 -10.32 10.93 -4.34
C THR A 48 -9.57 9.75 -4.91
N LYS A 49 -8.27 9.90 -5.13
CA LYS A 49 -7.40 8.84 -5.59
C LYS A 49 -6.43 8.48 -4.48
N ILE A 50 -6.27 7.19 -4.21
CA ILE A 50 -5.23 6.68 -3.32
C ILE A 50 -4.14 6.03 -4.16
N THR A 51 -2.90 6.36 -3.84
CA THR A 51 -1.71 5.79 -4.45
C THR A 51 -0.85 5.16 -3.37
N ILE A 52 -0.45 3.92 -3.61
CA ILE A 52 0.40 3.14 -2.72
C ILE A 52 1.76 3.05 -3.38
N SER A 53 2.76 3.57 -2.68
CA SER A 53 4.13 3.62 -3.16
C SER A 53 5.05 2.88 -2.22
N ILE A 54 6.09 2.26 -2.79
CA ILE A 54 7.20 1.70 -2.01
C ILE A 54 8.43 2.56 -2.28
N ASP A 55 8.96 3.16 -1.22
CA ASP A 55 9.94 4.27 -1.26
C ASP A 55 9.43 5.45 -2.10
N THR A 56 9.67 5.42 -3.42
CA THR A 56 9.27 6.47 -4.38
C THR A 56 8.53 5.90 -5.60
N ASN A 57 8.33 4.58 -5.65
CA ASN A 57 7.75 3.91 -6.80
C ASN A 57 6.27 3.59 -6.52
N PRO A 58 5.32 4.17 -7.27
CA PRO A 58 3.92 3.78 -7.17
C PRO A 58 3.76 2.35 -7.69
N ILE A 59 3.13 1.50 -6.88
CA ILE A 59 2.88 0.09 -7.22
C ILE A 59 1.40 -0.20 -7.43
N TYR A 60 0.53 0.66 -6.90
CA TYR A 60 -0.91 0.48 -6.97
C TYR A 60 -1.61 1.82 -6.81
N GLU A 61 -2.67 2.05 -7.59
CA GLU A 61 -3.51 3.24 -7.47
C GLU A 61 -4.96 2.92 -7.78
N PHE A 62 -5.88 3.59 -7.09
CA PHE A 62 -7.32 3.42 -7.31
C PHE A 62 -8.11 4.67 -6.92
N LEU A 63 -9.33 4.77 -7.43
CA LEU A 63 -10.29 5.79 -7.01
C LEU A 63 -11.06 5.28 -5.79
N VAL A 64 -11.10 6.09 -4.73
CA VAL A 64 -11.77 5.76 -3.48
C VAL A 64 -13.28 5.77 -3.68
N ASN A 65 -13.90 4.68 -3.25
CA ASN A 65 -15.34 4.59 -3.08
C ASN A 65 -15.61 4.35 -1.58
N PRO A 66 -16.48 5.14 -0.92
CA PRO A 66 -16.78 5.00 0.51
C PRO A 66 -17.53 3.71 0.89
N ASP A 67 -17.91 2.89 -0.09
CA ASP A 67 -18.50 1.57 0.14
C ASP A 67 -17.52 0.63 0.89
N GLU A 68 -17.96 0.04 2.00
CA GLU A 68 -17.10 -0.79 2.85
C GLU A 68 -16.63 -2.07 2.15
N GLU A 69 -17.48 -2.71 1.34
CA GLU A 69 -17.08 -3.91 0.59
C GLU A 69 -16.00 -3.58 -0.42
N PHE A 70 -16.14 -2.45 -1.12
CA PHE A 70 -15.10 -1.94 -2.01
C PHE A 70 -13.79 -1.69 -1.28
N LEU A 71 -13.80 -0.96 -0.15
CA LEU A 71 -12.60 -0.65 0.62
C LEU A 71 -11.88 -1.92 1.10
N SER A 72 -12.63 -2.92 1.55
CA SER A 72 -12.08 -4.21 1.99
C SER A 72 -11.42 -4.98 0.84
N LEU A 73 -12.07 -5.02 -0.32
CA LEU A 73 -11.56 -5.67 -1.53
C LEU A 73 -10.25 -5.02 -2.01
N VAL A 74 -10.24 -3.70 -2.15
CA VAL A 74 -9.03 -2.99 -2.62
C VAL A 74 -7.90 -3.03 -1.60
N ALA A 75 -8.21 -3.06 -0.29
CA ALA A 75 -7.20 -3.25 0.75
C ALA A 75 -6.52 -4.63 0.63
N GLU A 76 -7.30 -5.68 0.37
CA GLU A 76 -6.77 -7.01 0.15
C GLU A 76 -5.90 -7.11 -1.10
N ASP A 77 -6.38 -6.56 -2.21
CA ASP A 77 -5.65 -6.54 -3.48
C ASP A 77 -4.33 -5.75 -3.33
N ALA A 78 -4.39 -4.57 -2.73
CA ALA A 78 -3.23 -3.73 -2.47
C ALA A 78 -2.16 -4.43 -1.61
N VAL A 79 -2.57 -5.12 -0.55
CA VAL A 79 -1.64 -5.86 0.32
C VAL A 79 -1.01 -7.03 -0.43
N ASN A 80 -1.79 -7.74 -1.26
CA ASN A 80 -1.28 -8.81 -2.11
C ASN A 80 -0.25 -8.31 -3.12
N VAL A 81 -0.53 -7.20 -3.81
CA VAL A 81 0.40 -6.55 -4.74
C VAL A 81 1.68 -6.12 -4.02
N THR A 82 1.55 -5.50 -2.84
CA THR A 82 2.69 -5.07 -2.02
C THR A 82 3.56 -6.27 -1.61
N SER A 83 2.95 -7.35 -1.13
CA SER A 83 3.63 -8.58 -0.72
C SER A 83 4.37 -9.23 -1.91
N ALA A 84 3.71 -9.31 -3.07
CA ALA A 84 4.32 -9.84 -4.29
C ALA A 84 5.51 -8.97 -4.73
N TYR A 85 5.36 -7.65 -4.74
CA TYR A 85 6.42 -6.73 -5.12
C TYR A 85 7.65 -6.86 -4.20
N LEU A 86 7.43 -6.89 -2.88
CA LEU A 86 8.51 -7.05 -1.90
C LEU A 86 9.24 -8.39 -2.05
N LYS A 87 8.52 -9.50 -2.25
CA LYS A 87 9.13 -10.81 -2.51
C LYS A 87 9.98 -10.81 -3.78
N ASN A 88 9.55 -10.09 -4.82
CA ASN A 88 10.33 -9.97 -6.05
C ASN A 88 11.62 -9.16 -5.83
N LEU A 89 11.57 -8.09 -5.03
CA LEU A 89 12.76 -7.32 -4.67
C LEU A 89 13.77 -8.14 -3.86
N GLU A 90 13.31 -8.94 -2.90
CA GLU A 90 14.18 -9.83 -2.11
C GLU A 90 14.87 -10.89 -2.99
N LYS A 91 14.16 -11.43 -3.98
CA LYS A 91 14.75 -12.34 -4.97
C LYS A 91 15.83 -11.63 -5.78
N GLN A 92 15.56 -10.43 -6.29
CA GLN A 92 16.51 -9.65 -7.08
C GLN A 92 17.80 -9.34 -6.30
N SER A 93 17.70 -8.94 -5.01
CA SER A 93 18.90 -8.64 -4.21
C SER A 93 19.79 -9.86 -3.99
N ARG A 94 19.21 -11.07 -3.89
CA ARG A 94 19.96 -12.32 -3.77
C ARG A 94 20.80 -12.62 -5.01
N TYR A 95 20.30 -12.36 -6.21
CA TYR A 95 21.05 -12.58 -7.45
C TYR A 95 22.23 -11.61 -7.60
N LEU A 96 22.11 -10.37 -7.09
CA LEU A 96 23.15 -9.35 -7.15
C LEU A 96 24.36 -9.64 -6.24
N THR A 97 24.21 -10.47 -5.21
CA THR A 97 25.30 -10.80 -4.26
C THR A 97 26.17 -11.96 -4.74
N GLN A 98 25.82 -12.61 -5.87
CA GLN A 98 26.48 -13.83 -6.33
C GLN A 98 27.58 -13.59 -7.40
N TYR A 99 28.05 -12.35 -7.54
CA TYR A 99 29.17 -11.97 -8.41
C TYR A 99 30.32 -11.36 -7.60
#